data_AF-A0AAW8DX42-F1
#
_entry.id   AF-A0AAW8DX42-F1
#
_cell.length_a   1.000
_cell.length_b   1.000
_cell.length_c   1.000
_cell.angle_alpha   90.00
_cell.angle_beta   90.00
_cell.angle_gamma   90.00
#
_symmetry.space_group_name_H-M   'P 1'
#
loop_
_entity.id
_entity.type
_entity.pdbx_description
1 polymer ?
#
loop_
_entity_poly.entity_id
_entity_poly.type
_entity_poly.pdbx_seq_one_letter_code
_entity_poly.pdbx_strand_id
1 'polypeptide(L)'
;MAALLKQAPLEFARAVYGINDLAAGRADTMAAREVARAQRQGMPVTEERAEQRARAYLPTAGQEHCPRCWVVYGQKIPLRFRLSTPERPETAACHACGAEYATAPDA
;
A
#
# COMPACT_ATOMS: atom_id res chain seq x y z
N MET A 1 5.37 -10.01 10.23
CA MET A 1 6.19 -9.47 9.11
C MET A 1 5.98 -10.17 7.78
N ALA A 2 6.02 -11.51 7.70
CA ALA A 2 5.82 -12.25 6.43
C ALA A 2 4.52 -11.87 5.70
N ALA A 3 3.44 -11.57 6.44
CA ALA A 3 2.19 -11.07 5.88
C ALA A 3 2.34 -9.74 5.13
N LEU A 4 3.12 -8.78 5.67
CA LEU A 4 3.34 -7.47 5.04
C LEU A 4 4.19 -7.56 3.77
N LEU A 5 5.15 -8.49 3.73
CA LEU A 5 5.93 -8.76 2.51
C LEU A 5 5.03 -9.17 1.33
N LYS A 6 3.93 -9.90 1.61
CA LYS A 6 2.93 -10.26 0.60
C LYS A 6 2.06 -9.08 0.15
N GLN A 7 1.97 -8.01 0.94
CA GLN A 7 1.13 -6.85 0.63
C GLN A 7 1.75 -5.92 -0.41
N ALA A 8 3.08 -5.82 -0.47
CA ALA A 8 3.73 -4.93 -1.45
C ALA A 8 3.44 -5.31 -2.92
N PRO A 9 3.49 -6.59 -3.33
CA PRO A 9 3.03 -7.01 -4.66
C PRO A 9 1.55 -6.72 -4.93
N LEU A 10 0.68 -6.81 -3.91
CA LEU A 10 -0.75 -6.48 -4.05
C LEU A 10 -0.98 -4.98 -4.24
N GLU A 11 -0.23 -4.15 -3.52
CA GLU A 11 -0.25 -2.69 -3.69
C GLU A 11 0.35 -2.27 -5.04
N PHE A 12 1.32 -3.02 -5.57
CA PHE A 12 1.78 -2.84 -6.95
C PHE A 12 0.68 -3.12 -7.97
N ALA A 13 0.01 -4.28 -7.87
CA ALA A 13 -1.12 -4.60 -8.75
C ALA A 13 -2.24 -3.53 -8.67
N ARG A 14 -2.51 -3.02 -7.47
CA ARG A 14 -3.44 -1.91 -7.26
C ARG A 14 -2.97 -0.62 -7.95
N ALA A 15 -1.68 -0.29 -7.88
CA ALA A 15 -1.12 0.88 -8.55
C ALA A 15 -1.24 0.76 -10.08
N VAL A 16 -0.87 -0.39 -10.66
CA VAL A 16 -1.02 -0.66 -12.11
C VAL A 16 -2.48 -0.56 -12.54
N TYR A 17 -3.40 -1.14 -11.76
CA TYR A 17 -4.82 -1.02 -12.02
C TYR A 17 -5.29 0.45 -12.01
N GLY A 18 -4.86 1.24 -11.02
CA GLY A 18 -5.17 2.66 -10.94
C GLY A 18 -4.57 3.51 -12.08
N ILE A 19 -3.36 3.18 -12.54
CA ILE A 19 -2.72 3.81 -13.71
C ILE A 19 -3.57 3.54 -14.96
N ASN A 20 -3.97 2.28 -15.17
CA ASN A 20 -4.77 1.87 -16.33
C ASN A 20 -6.17 2.48 -16.31
N ASP A 21 -6.82 2.55 -15.15
CA ASP A 21 -8.11 3.22 -14.99
C ASP A 21 -8.01 4.71 -15.31
N LEU A 22 -7.00 5.39 -14.77
CA LEU A 22 -6.81 6.82 -15.00
C LEU A 22 -6.53 7.11 -16.48
N ALA A 23 -5.68 6.30 -17.14
CA ALA A 23 -5.41 6.40 -18.56
C ALA A 23 -6.65 6.14 -19.43
N ALA A 24 -7.55 5.26 -18.98
CA ALA A 24 -8.82 4.97 -19.64
C ALA A 24 -9.96 5.94 -19.28
N GLY A 25 -9.68 7.01 -18.51
CA GLY A 25 -10.67 8.01 -18.10
C GLY A 25 -11.59 7.58 -16.94
N ARG A 26 -11.38 6.40 -16.35
CA ARG A 26 -12.11 5.91 -15.16
C ARG A 26 -11.52 6.46 -13.86
N ALA A 27 -11.56 7.78 -13.70
CA ALA A 27 -10.93 8.46 -12.57
C ALA A 27 -11.70 8.32 -11.23
N ASP A 28 -12.85 7.66 -11.24
CA ASP A 28 -13.73 7.48 -10.09
C ASP A 28 -13.39 6.24 -9.25
N THR A 29 -12.61 5.30 -9.77
CA THR A 29 -12.17 4.13 -9.00
C THR A 29 -11.23 4.53 -7.88
N MET A 30 -11.28 3.79 -6.76
CA MET A 30 -10.43 4.10 -5.60
C MET A 30 -8.93 4.04 -5.94
N ALA A 31 -8.54 3.13 -6.84
CA ALA A 31 -7.15 3.01 -7.29
C ALA A 31 -6.74 4.20 -8.18
N ALA A 32 -7.58 4.60 -9.14
CA ALA A 32 -7.33 5.76 -9.99
C ALA A 32 -7.26 7.05 -9.18
N ARG A 33 -8.15 7.23 -8.19
CA ARG A 33 -8.14 8.40 -7.29
C ARG A 33 -6.84 8.51 -6.51
N GLU A 34 -6.28 7.40 -6.05
CA GLU A 34 -5.02 7.38 -5.32
C GLU A 34 -3.84 7.76 -6.24
N VAL A 35 -3.77 7.19 -7.45
CA VAL A 35 -2.76 7.56 -8.45
C VAL A 35 -2.86 9.05 -8.82
N ALA A 36 -4.07 9.54 -9.09
CA ALA A 36 -4.31 10.95 -9.39
C ALA A 36 -3.93 11.86 -8.21
N ARG A 37 -4.16 11.42 -6.96
CA ARG A 37 -3.74 12.15 -5.76
C ARG A 37 -2.22 12.24 -5.67
N ALA A 38 -1.51 11.14 -5.90
CA ALA A 38 -0.05 11.14 -5.93
C ALA A 38 0.50 12.08 -7.01
N GLN A 39 -0.06 12.04 -8.22
CA GLN A 39 0.32 12.96 -9.31
C GLN A 39 0.12 14.43 -8.93
N ARG A 40 -1.01 14.79 -8.31
CA ARG A 40 -1.26 16.17 -7.82
C ARG A 40 -0.28 16.63 -6.74
N GLN A 41 0.31 15.71 -5.99
CA GLN A 41 1.35 16.00 -4.99
C GLN A 41 2.76 16.01 -5.59
N GLY A 42 2.90 15.99 -6.91
CA GLY A 42 4.21 15.99 -7.60
C GLY A 42 4.91 14.63 -7.58
N MET A 43 4.19 13.55 -7.24
CA MET A 43 4.71 12.18 -7.23
C MET A 43 4.15 11.41 -8.43
N PRO A 44 4.79 11.46 -9.62
CA PRO A 44 4.34 10.67 -10.76
C PRO A 44 4.51 9.19 -10.45
N VAL A 45 3.39 8.46 -10.51
CA VAL A 45 3.32 7.02 -10.30
C VAL A 45 3.41 6.36 -11.69
N THR A 46 4.54 5.72 -11.96
CA THR A 46 4.71 4.85 -13.14
C THR A 46 4.71 3.40 -12.69
N GLU A 47 4.37 2.49 -13.61
CA GLU A 47 4.44 1.05 -13.36
C GLU A 47 5.84 0.63 -12.92
N GLU A 48 6.88 1.05 -13.65
CA GLU A 48 8.29 0.76 -13.33
C GLU A 48 8.68 1.21 -11.92
N ARG A 49 8.32 2.44 -11.50
CA ARG A 49 8.66 2.93 -10.16
C ARG A 49 7.89 2.19 -9.08
N ALA A 50 6.61 1.91 -9.31
CA ALA A 50 5.79 1.15 -8.38
C ALA A 50 6.34 -0.28 -8.22
N GLU A 51 6.76 -0.92 -9.32
CA GLU A 51 7.35 -2.25 -9.33
C GLU A 51 8.68 -2.27 -8.57
N GLN A 52 9.59 -1.34 -8.89
CA GLN A 52 10.90 -1.23 -8.21
C GLN A 52 10.72 -1.10 -6.70
N ARG A 53 9.78 -0.26 -6.26
CA ARG A 53 9.49 -0.06 -4.84
C ARG A 53 8.86 -1.29 -4.21
N ALA A 54 7.92 -1.95 -4.89
CA ALA A 54 7.32 -3.17 -4.37
C ALA A 54 8.35 -4.30 -4.18
N ARG A 55 9.26 -4.47 -5.15
CA ARG A 55 10.37 -5.43 -5.05
C ARG A 55 11.37 -5.08 -3.95
N ALA A 56 11.59 -3.78 -3.71
CA ALA A 56 12.48 -3.29 -2.66
C ALA A 56 11.81 -3.16 -1.27
N TYR A 57 10.55 -3.57 -1.13
CA TYR A 57 9.84 -3.44 0.14
C TYR A 57 10.39 -4.43 1.18
N LEU A 58 11.05 -3.88 2.19
CA LEU A 58 11.65 -4.65 3.28
C LEU A 58 11.24 -4.02 4.63
N PRO A 59 10.17 -4.52 5.28
CA PRO A 59 9.78 -4.05 6.60
C PRO A 59 10.78 -4.54 7.64
N THR A 60 11.06 -3.71 8.65
CA THR A 60 11.91 -4.06 9.80
C THR A 60 11.04 -4.26 11.03
N ALA A 61 11.34 -5.28 11.84
CA ALA A 61 10.58 -5.60 13.04
C ALA A 61 10.51 -4.39 13.99
N GLY A 62 9.32 -4.01 14.43
CA GLY A 62 9.09 -2.85 15.30
C GLY A 62 9.24 -1.49 14.61
N GLN A 63 9.51 -1.46 13.31
CA GLN A 63 9.57 -0.26 12.46
C GLN A 63 8.89 -0.52 11.11
N GLU A 64 7.81 -1.30 11.13
CA GLU A 64 7.08 -1.64 9.93
C GLU A 64 6.42 -0.39 9.34
N HIS A 65 6.44 -0.30 8.01
CA HIS A 65 5.91 0.85 7.29
C HIS A 65 4.90 0.41 6.23
N CYS A 66 3.99 1.31 5.89
CA CYS A 66 2.87 1.02 5.02
C CYS A 66 3.32 0.67 3.59
N PRO A 67 2.97 -0.54 3.07
CA PRO A 67 3.32 -0.93 1.71
C PRO A 67 2.67 -0.02 0.66
N ARG A 68 1.42 0.45 0.84
CA ARG A 68 0.80 1.41 -0.10
C ARG A 68 1.56 2.72 -0.18
N CYS A 69 1.88 3.32 0.97
CA CYS A 69 2.63 4.58 1.02
C CYS A 69 4.02 4.44 0.39
N TRP A 70 4.67 3.29 0.61
CA TRP A 70 5.95 3.00 -0.01
C TRP A 70 5.83 2.85 -1.53
N VAL A 71 4.94 1.98 -2.02
CA VAL A 71 4.78 1.70 -3.45
C VAL A 71 4.36 2.94 -4.23
N VAL A 72 3.32 3.63 -3.78
CA VAL A 72 2.73 4.78 -4.51
C VAL A 72 3.54 6.05 -4.29
N TYR A 73 3.93 6.36 -3.05
CA TYR A 73 4.52 7.66 -2.70
C TYR A 73 6.03 7.60 -2.42
N GLY A 74 6.62 6.41 -2.27
CA GLY A 74 8.02 6.27 -1.86
C GLY A 74 8.26 6.63 -0.40
N GLN A 75 7.21 6.66 0.43
CA GLN A 75 7.28 7.13 1.81
C GLN A 75 7.17 5.97 2.80
N LYS A 76 8.10 5.94 3.76
CA LYS A 76 8.06 4.99 4.90
C LYS A 76 7.18 5.55 6.00
N ILE A 77 5.87 5.37 5.88
CA ILE A 77 4.90 5.76 6.92
C ILE A 77 4.76 4.63 7.94
N PRO A 78 5.05 4.84 9.23
CA PRO A 78 4.94 3.81 10.26
C PRO A 78 3.51 3.24 10.37
N LEU A 79 3.42 1.92 10.55
CA LEU A 79 2.16 1.24 10.81
C LEU A 79 1.83 1.23 12.31
N ARG A 80 0.54 1.35 12.63
CA ARG A 80 0.01 1.15 13.97
C ARG A 80 -0.63 -0.23 14.04
N PHE A 81 -0.09 -1.08 14.92
CA PHE A 81 -0.61 -2.43 15.11
C PHE A 81 -1.74 -2.42 16.13
N ARG A 82 -2.83 -3.09 15.77
CA ARG A 82 -3.91 -3.44 16.68
C ARG A 82 -3.79 -4.94 16.96
N LEU A 83 -3.62 -5.27 18.24
CA LEU A 83 -3.53 -6.64 18.71
C LEU A 83 -4.80 -7.43 18.38
N SER A 84 -4.65 -8.73 18.17
CA SER A 84 -5.80 -9.62 17.95
C SER A 84 -6.70 -9.63 19.18
N THR A 85 -7.99 -9.79 18.90
CA THR A 85 -9.03 -10.06 19.89
C THR A 85 -9.76 -11.34 19.45
N PRO A 86 -10.53 -12.01 20.34
CA PRO A 86 -11.31 -13.17 19.94
C PRO A 86 -12.27 -12.90 18.76
N GLU A 87 -12.67 -11.64 18.58
CA GLU A 87 -13.63 -11.20 17.56
C GLU A 87 -12.95 -10.66 16.29
N ARG A 88 -11.64 -10.33 16.34
CA ARG A 88 -10.94 -9.65 15.24
C ARG A 88 -9.45 -10.07 15.14
N PRO A 89 -8.96 -10.39 13.94
CA PRO A 89 -7.55 -10.71 13.74
C PRO A 89 -6.65 -9.50 14.00
N GLU A 90 -5.35 -9.75 14.18
CA GLU A 90 -4.35 -8.69 14.28
C GLU A 90 -4.27 -7.90 12.97
N THR A 91 -4.29 -6.57 13.06
CA THR A 91 -4.19 -5.68 11.90
C THR A 91 -3.13 -4.60 12.09
N ALA A 92 -2.60 -4.12 10.97
CA ALA A 92 -1.72 -2.98 10.89
C ALA A 92 -2.37 -1.87 10.05
N ALA A 93 -2.54 -0.69 10.64
CA ALA A 93 -3.20 0.44 10.00
C ALA A 93 -2.23 1.60 9.72
N CYS A 94 -2.38 2.24 8.57
CA CYS A 94 -1.64 3.43 8.18
C CYS A 94 -2.49 4.69 8.41
N HIS A 95 -1.99 5.63 9.21
CA HIS A 95 -2.71 6.88 9.47
C HIS A 95 -2.69 7.85 8.27
N ALA A 96 -1.75 7.71 7.34
CA ALA A 96 -1.59 8.65 6.22
C ALA A 96 -2.52 8.34 5.05
N CYS A 97 -2.61 7.06 4.64
CA CYS A 97 -3.47 6.64 3.53
C CYS A 97 -4.73 5.89 3.99
N GLY A 98 -4.86 5.57 5.28
CA GLY A 98 -6.01 4.84 5.84
C GLY A 98 -6.03 3.34 5.51
N ALA A 99 -5.00 2.79 4.87
CA ALA A 99 -4.93 1.37 4.56
C ALA A 99 -4.80 0.53 5.84
N GLU A 100 -5.51 -0.61 5.86
CA GLU A 100 -5.45 -1.60 6.93
C GLU A 100 -5.05 -2.95 6.32
N TYR A 101 -4.13 -3.65 6.98
CA TYR A 101 -3.57 -4.92 6.53
C TYR A 101 -3.77 -5.96 7.62
N ALA A 102 -4.31 -7.12 7.27
CA ALA A 102 -4.24 -8.28 8.16
C ALA A 102 -2.77 -8.69 8.33
N THR A 103 -2.32 -8.84 9.58
CA THR A 103 -0.94 -9.24 9.90
C THR A 103 -0.84 -10.65 10.44
N ALA A 104 -1.96 -11.22 10.88
CA ALA A 104 -2.10 -12.65 11.13
C ALA A 104 -2.03 -13.43 9.79
N PRO A 105 -1.37 -14.60 9.76
CA PRO A 105 -1.52 -15.53 8.64
C PRO A 105 -2.98 -16.00 8.58
N ASP A 106 -3.52 -16.16 7.37
CA ASP A 106 -4.80 -16.85 7.17
C ASP A 106 -4.68 -18.25 7.81
N ALA A 107 -5.61 -18.58 8.70
CA ALA A 107 -5.64 -19.85 9.44
C ALA A 107 -5.93 -21.05 8.51
#